data_AF-A0AAN6RLX2-F1
#
_entry.id   AF-A0AAN6RLX2-F1
#
_cell.length_a   1.000
_cell.length_b   1.000
_cell.length_c   1.000
_cell.angle_alpha   90.00
_cell.angle_beta   90.00
_cell.angle_gamma   90.00
#
_symmetry.space_group_name_H-M   'P 1'
#
loop_
_entity.id
_entity.type
_entity.pdbx_description
1 polymer ?
#
loop_
_entity_poly.entity_id
_entity_poly.type
_entity_poly.pdbx_seq_one_letter_code
_entity_poly.pdbx_strand_id
1 'polypeptide(L)'
;MELSSAVPCFLPFLVTLLLSPASAAPNRLVVPWDTTKFGPDGPWQAVRITLGGDDNRMALGSQNVSEVSVYPGGTYSSRVFTKAACDNYPNSLCGIGGTWDPDTDQLSRQRIQYRDDWIIEAAGLNASDTRHLALGLTIQGQTVWNATLATCDTGHITYPNGEIGGVPLGSLSLGAPEMNQTFTLNDEVEDNINAPLFAAQLFQDGYIPSYSYGLHIGSASFDYPGSLAFGGYNKGRVIEPVTSFRNESALKLLDIGMGVEYGASPFKFERREELLSTGVSDARAEPLAPYLSLPSKTCDNIASLLPVTYDPVLKYYLWDTDDQLYTKIVTSPAYLSFAFPSSRGDPDNVIIKVPFALLNLTLDHPISESPKQYFPCVPYEHGIILGRAFLQAAFLGRNWRSGTSWLAQAPGPGIAREGLGEQYANIPDDDTNIVGFEGDDLFNQSWAGHWSIVASQATNDETKPGGTNGAKPNDSDGTEPGSIEASDSISGGLSTAAKAGMGVGVAIGAIVLFGVLTWLWRRRSASGKTPDSQPVTYDYKYYHHSQQNESLRNGGAPVHELPEHISAEPIEIPDTSTPRVGL
;
A
#
# COMPACT_ATOMS: atom_id res chain seq x y z
N MET A 1 93.83 19.55 22.02
CA MET A 1 93.51 19.09 20.66
C MET A 1 92.62 17.88 20.78
N GLU A 2 91.73 17.72 19.80
CA GLU A 2 90.78 16.62 19.59
C GLU A 2 89.30 16.96 19.87
N LEU A 3 88.52 16.63 18.84
CA LEU A 3 87.13 16.97 18.58
C LEU A 3 86.17 16.11 19.40
N SER A 4 84.97 16.62 19.65
CA SER A 4 83.79 15.76 19.64
C SER A 4 82.54 16.54 19.20
N SER A 5 81.92 16.04 18.13
CA SER A 5 80.62 16.48 17.62
C SER A 5 79.53 15.62 18.23
N ALA A 6 78.39 16.18 18.63
CA ALA A 6 77.12 15.44 18.61
C ALA A 6 75.89 16.37 18.70
N VAL A 7 75.18 16.45 17.57
CA VAL A 7 73.71 16.32 17.36
C VAL A 7 72.75 17.25 18.15
N PRO A 8 72.01 18.15 17.46
CA PRO A 8 70.82 18.79 18.03
C PRO A 8 69.61 17.83 18.00
N CYS A 9 68.96 17.72 19.15
CA CYS A 9 67.75 16.93 19.39
C CYS A 9 66.56 17.53 18.63
N PHE A 10 66.11 16.88 17.56
CA PHE A 10 64.83 17.17 16.92
C PHE A 10 63.73 16.36 17.61
N LEU A 11 62.87 17.01 18.40
CA LEU A 11 61.57 16.45 18.78
C LEU A 11 60.67 16.38 17.53
N PRO A 12 60.11 15.23 17.16
CA PRO A 12 59.02 15.21 16.20
C PRO A 12 57.74 15.68 16.90
N PHE A 13 57.20 16.82 16.46
CA PHE A 13 55.81 17.18 16.72
C PHE A 13 54.93 16.12 16.05
N LEU A 14 54.46 15.15 16.82
CA LEU A 14 53.45 14.19 16.40
C LEU A 14 52.13 14.96 16.30
N VAL A 15 51.81 15.48 15.11
CA VAL A 15 50.48 16.01 14.80
C VAL A 15 49.54 14.80 14.73
N THR A 16 48.88 14.49 15.84
CA THR A 16 47.72 13.60 15.84
C THR A 16 46.61 14.28 15.05
N LEU A 17 46.50 13.93 13.77
CA LEU A 17 45.32 14.21 12.97
C LEU A 17 44.16 13.45 13.65
N LEU A 18 43.37 14.15 14.47
CA LEU A 18 42.08 13.66 14.93
C LEU A 18 41.19 13.54 13.69
N LEU A 19 41.27 12.40 13.01
CA LEU A 19 40.18 11.95 12.14
C LEU A 19 39.00 11.70 13.06
N SER A 20 38.20 12.73 13.29
CA SER A 20 36.81 12.52 13.70
C SER A 20 36.22 11.56 12.68
N PRO A 21 35.68 10.39 13.09
CA PRO A 21 34.93 9.57 12.15
C PRO A 21 33.84 10.50 11.60
N ALA A 22 33.85 10.71 10.29
CA ALA A 22 32.75 11.39 9.64
C ALA A 22 31.52 10.49 9.86
N SER A 23 30.70 10.81 10.86
CA SER A 23 29.37 10.21 10.97
C SER A 23 28.68 10.51 9.65
N ALA A 24 28.43 9.48 8.85
CA ALA A 24 27.57 9.62 7.69
C ALA A 24 26.24 10.20 8.18
N ALA A 25 25.72 11.19 7.47
CA ALA A 25 24.42 11.75 7.82
C ALA A 25 23.36 10.64 7.75
N PRO A 26 22.38 10.62 8.68
CA PRO A 26 21.29 9.66 8.65
C PRO A 26 20.62 9.64 7.28
N ASN A 27 20.32 8.44 6.79
CA ASN A 27 19.71 8.26 5.48
C ASN A 27 18.55 7.28 5.62
N ARG A 28 17.51 7.47 4.82
CA ARG A 28 16.39 6.52 4.75
C ARG A 28 16.87 5.07 4.52
N LEU A 29 16.10 4.11 5.01
CA LEU A 29 16.27 2.69 4.70
C LEU A 29 15.29 2.29 3.60
N VAL A 30 15.77 1.74 2.48
CA VAL A 30 14.91 1.25 1.39
C VAL A 30 14.66 -0.24 1.60
N VAL A 31 13.40 -0.63 1.70
CA VAL A 31 13.01 -2.01 2.00
C VAL A 31 12.98 -2.84 0.71
N PRO A 32 13.63 -4.02 0.68
CA PRO A 32 13.60 -4.89 -0.49
C PRO A 32 12.24 -5.58 -0.66
N TRP A 33 11.73 -5.56 -1.88
CA TRP A 33 10.51 -6.25 -2.29
C TRP A 33 10.81 -7.67 -2.74
N ASP A 34 9.87 -8.58 -2.50
CA ASP A 34 9.89 -9.91 -3.09
C ASP A 34 9.56 -9.83 -4.58
N THR A 35 10.17 -10.70 -5.38
CA THR A 35 9.84 -10.90 -6.79
C THR A 35 8.59 -11.74 -6.98
N THR A 36 8.18 -12.46 -5.94
CA THR A 36 6.98 -13.30 -5.90
C THR A 36 5.74 -12.48 -5.57
N LYS A 37 4.60 -12.87 -6.11
CA LYS A 37 3.30 -12.25 -5.84
C LYS A 37 2.37 -13.25 -5.14
N PHE A 38 1.44 -12.75 -4.33
CA PHE A 38 0.75 -13.54 -3.31
C PHE A 38 -0.75 -13.28 -3.24
N GLY A 39 -1.51 -14.29 -2.81
CA GLY A 39 -2.95 -14.17 -2.59
C GLY A 39 -3.80 -14.54 -3.82
N PRO A 40 -4.98 -15.13 -3.60
CA PRO A 40 -5.86 -15.61 -4.68
C PRO A 40 -6.78 -14.52 -5.25
N ASP A 41 -6.63 -13.27 -4.82
CA ASP A 41 -7.51 -12.15 -5.13
C ASP A 41 -6.79 -10.98 -5.84
N GLY A 42 -5.63 -11.26 -6.45
CA GLY A 42 -4.96 -10.41 -7.44
C GLY A 42 -3.47 -10.24 -7.16
N PRO A 43 -2.59 -11.18 -7.57
CA PRO A 43 -1.46 -11.57 -6.77
C PRO A 43 -0.61 -10.34 -6.39
N TRP A 44 -0.58 -10.08 -5.10
CA TRP A 44 -0.10 -8.87 -4.45
C TRP A 44 1.39 -8.95 -4.17
N GLN A 45 2.05 -7.80 -4.15
CA GLN A 45 3.46 -7.73 -3.83
C GLN A 45 3.68 -7.73 -2.32
N ALA A 46 4.85 -8.23 -1.91
CA ALA A 46 5.25 -8.32 -0.51
C ALA A 46 6.70 -7.85 -0.34
N VAL A 47 7.10 -7.60 0.91
CA VAL A 47 8.49 -7.31 1.28
C VAL A 47 9.11 -8.49 1.98
N ARG A 48 10.43 -8.64 1.89
CA ARG A 48 11.17 -9.69 2.59
C ARG A 48 11.75 -9.17 3.89
N ILE A 49 11.55 -9.93 4.95
CA ILE A 49 12.10 -9.68 6.27
C ILE A 49 12.74 -10.95 6.82
N THR A 50 13.72 -10.80 7.71
CA THR A 50 14.31 -11.92 8.45
C THR A 50 13.98 -11.79 9.93
N LEU A 51 13.44 -12.85 10.50
CA LEU A 51 12.96 -12.92 11.88
C LEU A 51 13.79 -13.90 12.69
N GLY A 52 13.97 -13.60 13.98
CA GLY A 52 14.68 -14.46 14.92
C GLY A 52 16.08 -13.96 15.25
N GLY A 53 16.76 -14.76 16.06
CA GLY A 53 17.99 -14.37 16.73
C GLY A 53 17.71 -13.52 17.97
N ASP A 54 18.59 -13.65 18.96
CA ASP A 54 18.45 -13.06 20.29
C ASP A 54 19.80 -12.74 20.95
N ASP A 55 20.91 -13.14 20.34
CA ASP A 55 22.26 -12.79 20.79
C ASP A 55 22.94 -11.83 19.81
N ASN A 56 23.03 -10.56 20.19
CA ASN A 56 23.70 -9.52 19.40
C ASN A 56 25.23 -9.67 19.31
N ARG A 57 25.83 -10.64 20.02
CA ARG A 57 27.27 -10.96 19.97
C ARG A 57 27.60 -12.02 18.93
N MET A 58 26.58 -12.72 18.41
CA MET A 58 26.73 -13.76 17.41
C MET A 58 26.29 -13.25 16.03
N ALA A 59 26.92 -13.76 14.97
CA ALA A 59 26.47 -13.49 13.62
C ALA A 59 25.03 -14.00 13.43
N LEU A 60 24.17 -13.21 12.78
CA LEU A 60 22.76 -13.54 12.57
C LEU A 60 22.58 -14.90 11.86
N GLY A 61 23.39 -15.17 10.82
CA GLY A 61 23.36 -16.43 10.08
C GLY A 61 23.86 -17.65 10.86
N SER A 62 24.35 -17.47 12.09
CA SER A 62 24.69 -18.56 13.02
C SER A 62 23.61 -18.80 14.08
N GLN A 63 22.52 -18.04 14.04
CA GLN A 63 21.36 -18.16 14.92
C GLN A 63 20.16 -18.73 14.16
N ASN A 64 19.14 -19.19 14.89
CA ASN A 64 17.89 -19.65 14.28
C ASN A 64 17.09 -18.44 13.78
N VAL A 65 17.10 -18.25 12.47
CA VAL A 65 16.40 -17.17 11.77
C VAL A 65 15.61 -17.72 10.60
N SER A 66 14.52 -17.05 10.25
CA SER A 66 13.71 -17.37 9.08
C SER A 66 13.48 -16.12 8.25
N GLU A 67 13.71 -16.24 6.95
CA GLU A 67 13.33 -15.21 6.01
C GLU A 67 11.93 -15.50 5.50
N VAL A 68 11.07 -14.49 5.56
CA VAL A 68 9.66 -14.60 5.17
C VAL A 68 9.23 -13.36 4.39
N SER A 69 8.23 -13.55 3.56
CA SER A 69 7.55 -12.50 2.81
C SER A 69 6.31 -12.06 3.58
N VAL A 70 6.08 -10.75 3.65
CA VAL A 70 5.00 -10.14 4.42
C VAL A 70 4.41 -8.94 3.70
N TYR A 71 3.12 -8.66 3.94
CA TYR A 71 2.53 -7.43 3.47
C TYR A 71 2.97 -6.24 4.35
N PRO A 72 3.44 -5.13 3.76
CA PRO A 72 3.73 -3.93 4.54
C PRO A 72 2.41 -3.28 5.00
N GLY A 73 2.20 -3.15 6.31
CA GLY A 73 0.99 -2.56 6.86
C GLY A 73 0.78 -2.90 8.33
N GLY A 74 -0.19 -2.23 8.95
CA GLY A 74 -0.50 -2.40 10.38
C GLY A 74 0.44 -1.64 11.31
N THR A 75 0.16 -1.76 12.60
CA THR A 75 0.86 -1.05 13.67
C THR A 75 1.37 -1.98 14.76
N TYR A 76 2.30 -1.48 15.58
CA TYR A 76 2.93 -2.23 16.68
C TYR A 76 3.75 -3.43 16.19
N SER A 77 3.34 -4.65 16.54
CA SER A 77 4.07 -5.88 16.23
C SER A 77 3.98 -6.24 14.75
N SER A 78 5.12 -6.58 14.13
CA SER A 78 5.10 -7.36 12.89
C SER A 78 4.64 -8.78 13.22
N ARG A 79 3.65 -9.28 12.49
CA ARG A 79 2.95 -10.53 12.82
C ARG A 79 3.17 -11.55 11.72
N VAL A 80 3.53 -12.77 12.07
CA VAL A 80 3.69 -13.87 11.09
C VAL A 80 3.06 -15.16 11.60
N PHE A 81 2.89 -16.12 10.70
CA PHE A 81 2.29 -17.41 11.01
C PHE A 81 3.36 -18.47 11.23
N THR A 82 3.10 -19.36 12.19
CA THR A 82 3.89 -20.58 12.35
C THR A 82 3.43 -21.63 11.35
N LYS A 83 4.18 -22.71 11.19
CA LYS A 83 3.76 -23.80 10.30
C LYS A 83 2.41 -24.40 10.69
N ALA A 84 2.12 -24.46 11.99
CA ALA A 84 0.89 -25.02 12.54
C ALA A 84 -0.38 -24.30 12.02
N ALA A 85 -0.30 -23.00 11.73
CA ALA A 85 -1.42 -22.24 11.18
C ALA A 85 -1.89 -22.75 9.81
N CYS A 86 -1.02 -23.47 9.08
CA CYS A 86 -1.30 -23.99 7.75
C CYS A 86 -1.73 -25.46 7.74
N ASP A 87 -1.67 -26.18 8.86
CA ASP A 87 -1.93 -27.63 8.91
C ASP A 87 -3.35 -27.99 8.43
N ASN A 88 -4.32 -27.11 8.68
CA ASN A 88 -5.72 -27.30 8.26
C ASN A 88 -6.01 -26.83 6.83
N TYR A 89 -5.02 -26.25 6.13
CA TYR A 89 -5.20 -25.64 4.80
C TYR A 89 -4.19 -26.15 3.76
N PRO A 90 -3.98 -27.47 3.61
CA PRO A 90 -2.93 -28.05 2.78
C PRO A 90 -3.09 -27.78 1.28
N ASN A 91 -4.30 -27.46 0.83
CA ASN A 91 -4.62 -27.17 -0.58
C ASN A 91 -4.74 -25.65 -0.83
N SER A 92 -4.16 -24.80 0.01
CA SER A 92 -4.23 -23.34 -0.12
C SER A 92 -2.84 -22.72 -0.32
N LEU A 93 -2.79 -21.40 -0.55
CA LEU A 93 -1.55 -20.63 -0.60
C LEU A 93 -0.93 -20.37 0.79
N CYS A 94 -1.39 -21.04 1.84
CA CYS A 94 -0.93 -20.81 3.21
C CYS A 94 0.59 -21.01 3.33
N GLY A 95 1.27 -20.06 3.96
CA GLY A 95 2.71 -20.14 4.21
C GLY A 95 3.59 -20.13 2.95
N ILE A 96 3.05 -19.82 1.77
CA ILE A 96 3.83 -19.78 0.52
C ILE A 96 4.94 -18.71 0.55
N GLY A 97 4.76 -17.65 1.34
CA GLY A 97 5.82 -16.67 1.62
C GLY A 97 6.74 -17.05 2.78
N GLY A 98 6.67 -18.29 3.26
CA GLY A 98 7.40 -18.77 4.43
C GLY A 98 6.60 -18.65 5.72
N THR A 99 6.95 -19.49 6.68
CA THR A 99 6.46 -19.48 8.06
C THR A 99 7.64 -19.29 9.01
N TRP A 100 7.35 -18.87 10.23
CA TRP A 100 8.38 -18.74 11.25
C TRP A 100 7.95 -19.39 12.56
N ASP A 101 8.70 -20.41 12.95
CA ASP A 101 8.56 -21.12 14.21
C ASP A 101 9.77 -20.74 15.10
N PRO A 102 9.59 -19.85 16.10
CA PRO A 102 10.69 -19.46 16.98
C PRO A 102 11.24 -20.68 17.75
N ASP A 103 12.55 -20.66 18.04
CA ASP A 103 13.20 -21.78 18.72
C ASP A 103 12.59 -22.03 20.12
N THR A 104 12.44 -23.29 20.52
CA THR A 104 11.89 -23.65 21.84
C THR A 104 12.66 -23.01 22.99
N ASP A 105 13.99 -22.92 22.90
CA ASP A 105 14.83 -22.25 23.89
C ASP A 105 14.56 -20.74 23.91
N GLN A 106 14.48 -20.10 22.73
CA GLN A 106 14.11 -18.69 22.62
C GLN A 106 12.74 -18.41 23.23
N LEU A 107 11.74 -19.25 22.93
CA LEU A 107 10.40 -19.17 23.49
C LEU A 107 10.40 -19.35 25.02
N SER A 108 11.19 -20.29 25.55
CA SER A 108 11.27 -20.53 27.00
C SER A 108 11.84 -19.33 27.78
N ARG A 109 12.62 -18.48 27.12
CA ARG A 109 13.21 -17.26 27.67
C ARG A 109 12.35 -16.02 27.46
N GLN A 110 11.29 -16.11 26.65
CA GLN A 110 10.33 -15.01 26.49
C GLN A 110 9.51 -14.84 27.78
N ARG A 111 9.49 -13.61 28.28
CA ARG A 111 8.71 -13.22 29.46
C ARG A 111 7.36 -12.59 29.11
N ILE A 112 7.15 -12.20 27.84
CA ILE A 112 5.89 -11.61 27.37
C ILE A 112 4.82 -12.72 27.37
N GLN A 113 3.78 -12.54 28.18
CA GLN A 113 2.63 -13.46 28.25
C GLN A 113 1.39 -12.90 27.56
N TYR A 114 1.48 -11.67 27.04
CA TYR A 114 0.36 -11.02 26.36
C TYR A 114 0.01 -11.74 25.07
N ARG A 115 -1.30 -11.94 24.88
CA ARG A 115 -1.88 -12.54 23.69
C ARG A 115 -3.10 -11.77 23.26
N ASP A 116 -3.31 -11.71 21.95
CA ASP A 116 -4.46 -11.05 21.34
C ASP A 116 -4.98 -11.79 20.12
N ASP A 117 -6.17 -11.37 19.68
CA ASP A 117 -6.69 -11.75 18.39
C ASP A 117 -6.23 -10.72 17.35
N TRP A 118 -5.81 -11.20 16.18
CA TRP A 118 -5.46 -10.37 15.04
C TRP A 118 -6.54 -10.49 13.97
N ILE A 119 -7.42 -9.49 13.95
CA ILE A 119 -8.57 -9.46 13.05
C ILE A 119 -8.45 -8.27 12.10
N ILE A 120 -8.60 -8.53 10.80
CA ILE A 120 -8.74 -7.51 9.76
C ILE A 120 -9.97 -7.86 8.95
N GLU A 121 -11.12 -7.33 9.36
CA GLU A 121 -12.42 -7.68 8.78
C GLU A 121 -12.49 -7.46 7.28
N ALA A 122 -11.99 -6.31 6.78
CA ALA A 122 -11.98 -6.00 5.35
C ALA A 122 -11.06 -6.91 4.52
N ALA A 123 -10.15 -7.64 5.17
CA ALA A 123 -9.33 -8.68 4.56
C ALA A 123 -9.86 -10.10 4.82
N GLY A 124 -10.92 -10.25 5.63
CA GLY A 124 -11.39 -11.53 6.12
C GLY A 124 -10.41 -12.26 7.06
N LEU A 125 -9.33 -11.59 7.49
CA LEU A 125 -8.31 -12.19 8.33
C LEU A 125 -8.83 -12.38 9.75
N ASN A 126 -8.72 -13.61 10.27
CA ASN A 126 -8.99 -13.93 11.64
C ASN A 126 -7.92 -14.88 12.16
N ALA A 127 -7.09 -14.38 13.07
CA ALA A 127 -6.13 -15.17 13.83
C ALA A 127 -6.35 -14.94 15.32
N SER A 128 -6.21 -16.00 16.10
CA SER A 128 -6.47 -15.99 17.54
C SER A 128 -5.26 -16.45 18.33
N ASP A 129 -5.24 -16.10 19.61
CA ASP A 129 -4.18 -16.47 20.56
C ASP A 129 -2.76 -16.06 20.10
N THR A 130 -2.67 -14.94 19.37
CA THR A 130 -1.42 -14.43 18.80
C THR A 130 -0.42 -14.19 19.92
N ARG A 131 0.73 -14.84 19.85
CA ARG A 131 1.77 -14.75 20.87
C ARG A 131 2.71 -13.60 20.55
N HIS A 132 2.90 -12.68 21.48
CA HIS A 132 3.90 -11.63 21.34
C HIS A 132 5.26 -12.05 21.89
N LEU A 133 6.33 -11.57 21.25
CA LEU A 133 7.71 -11.88 21.59
C LEU A 133 8.64 -10.74 21.19
N ALA A 134 9.82 -10.71 21.81
CA ALA A 134 10.88 -9.78 21.48
C ALA A 134 12.10 -10.57 20.97
N LEU A 135 12.34 -10.51 19.66
CA LEU A 135 13.47 -11.17 18.98
C LEU A 135 14.01 -10.27 17.87
N GLY A 136 15.08 -10.70 17.20
CA GLY A 136 15.68 -9.97 16.09
C GLY A 136 14.72 -9.83 14.90
N LEU A 137 14.63 -8.61 14.35
CA LEU A 137 14.02 -8.32 13.06
C LEU A 137 15.08 -7.66 12.19
N THR A 138 15.33 -8.21 11.01
CA THR A 138 16.33 -7.72 10.07
C THR A 138 15.71 -7.36 8.72
N ILE A 139 16.03 -6.16 8.23
CA ILE A 139 15.60 -5.66 6.92
C ILE A 139 16.80 -4.97 6.28
N GLN A 140 17.11 -5.32 5.02
CA GLN A 140 18.24 -4.74 4.26
C GLN A 140 19.58 -4.78 5.04
N GLY A 141 19.81 -5.87 5.78
CA GLY A 141 21.02 -6.05 6.61
C GLY A 141 21.08 -5.20 7.88
N GLN A 142 20.05 -4.41 8.19
CA GLN A 142 19.91 -3.73 9.48
C GLN A 142 19.08 -4.58 10.43
N THR A 143 19.64 -4.91 11.59
CA THR A 143 18.99 -5.73 12.61
C THR A 143 18.61 -4.88 13.81
N VAL A 144 17.33 -4.91 14.15
CA VAL A 144 16.83 -4.43 15.45
C VAL A 144 16.67 -5.63 16.35
N TRP A 145 17.47 -5.69 17.41
CA TRP A 145 17.38 -6.72 18.44
C TRP A 145 16.22 -6.43 19.38
N ASN A 146 15.57 -7.48 19.87
CA ASN A 146 14.38 -7.39 20.74
C ASN A 146 13.22 -6.59 20.10
N ALA A 147 13.13 -6.57 18.77
CA ALA A 147 12.03 -5.94 18.07
C ALA A 147 10.69 -6.58 18.47
N THR A 148 9.63 -5.76 18.50
CA THR A 148 8.29 -6.26 18.80
C THR A 148 7.74 -7.10 17.65
N LEU A 149 7.52 -8.39 17.92
CA LEU A 149 7.10 -9.39 16.96
C LEU A 149 5.93 -10.20 17.54
N ALA A 150 5.16 -10.83 16.66
CA ALA A 150 4.16 -11.80 17.08
C ALA A 150 4.07 -13.00 16.13
N THR A 151 3.74 -14.16 16.69
CA THR A 151 3.49 -15.39 15.95
C THR A 151 2.10 -15.93 16.20
N CYS A 152 1.43 -16.38 15.15
CA CYS A 152 0.09 -16.96 15.21
C CYS A 152 0.15 -18.45 14.86
N ASP A 153 -0.31 -19.31 15.77
CA ASP A 153 -0.43 -20.77 15.55
C ASP A 153 -1.75 -21.14 14.86
N THR A 154 -2.73 -20.24 14.90
CA THR A 154 -4.05 -20.43 14.31
C THR A 154 -4.49 -19.15 13.61
N GLY A 155 -4.77 -19.24 12.32
CA GLY A 155 -5.31 -18.13 11.55
C GLY A 155 -5.81 -18.54 10.18
N HIS A 156 -6.77 -17.79 9.66
CA HIS A 156 -7.37 -18.02 8.35
C HIS A 156 -7.88 -16.73 7.72
N ILE A 157 -8.17 -16.81 6.43
CA ILE A 157 -8.90 -15.79 5.68
C ILE A 157 -10.27 -16.37 5.33
N THR A 158 -11.33 -15.68 5.74
CA THR A 158 -12.68 -15.92 5.23
C THR A 158 -12.93 -14.99 4.04
N TYR A 159 -13.06 -15.56 2.85
CA TYR A 159 -13.38 -14.80 1.65
C TYR A 159 -14.87 -14.39 1.64
N PRO A 160 -15.26 -13.38 0.86
CA PRO A 160 -16.65 -12.94 0.68
C PRO A 160 -17.69 -14.04 0.45
N ASN A 161 -17.36 -15.12 -0.27
CA ASN A 161 -18.24 -16.27 -0.47
C ASN A 161 -18.40 -17.19 0.75
N GLY A 162 -17.67 -16.92 1.83
CA GLY A 162 -17.61 -17.75 3.02
C GLY A 162 -16.58 -18.89 2.96
N GLU A 163 -15.88 -19.06 1.83
CA GLU A 163 -14.78 -20.02 1.74
C GLU A 163 -13.65 -19.60 2.68
N ILE A 164 -12.99 -20.59 3.27
CA ILE A 164 -11.92 -20.37 4.23
C ILE A 164 -10.61 -20.88 3.64
N GLY A 165 -9.62 -19.99 3.53
CA GLY A 165 -8.25 -20.33 3.15
C GLY A 165 -7.28 -20.08 4.30
N GLY A 166 -6.14 -20.79 4.26
CA GLY A 166 -5.03 -20.46 5.15
C GLY A 166 -4.38 -19.15 4.75
N VAL A 167 -3.71 -18.50 5.71
CA VAL A 167 -3.13 -17.16 5.49
C VAL A 167 -1.82 -17.27 4.71
N PRO A 168 -1.69 -16.62 3.54
CA PRO A 168 -0.49 -16.76 2.71
C PRO A 168 0.71 -16.01 3.29
N LEU A 169 0.48 -14.87 3.94
CA LEU A 169 1.52 -13.96 4.44
C LEU A 169 1.13 -13.30 5.76
N GLY A 170 2.15 -13.00 6.58
CA GLY A 170 2.04 -12.10 7.71
C GLY A 170 2.07 -10.61 7.31
N SER A 171 2.37 -9.75 8.29
CA SER A 171 2.51 -8.30 8.11
C SER A 171 3.83 -7.76 8.68
N LEU A 172 4.41 -6.78 7.97
CA LEU A 172 5.45 -5.89 8.48
C LEU A 172 4.80 -4.62 9.02
N SER A 173 4.88 -4.41 10.33
CA SER A 173 4.42 -3.18 10.97
C SER A 173 5.15 -1.96 10.38
N LEU A 174 4.38 -0.91 10.09
CA LEU A 174 4.91 0.36 9.58
C LEU A 174 5.14 1.38 10.70
N GLY A 175 4.93 0.99 11.95
CA GLY A 175 5.16 1.79 13.16
C GLY A 175 3.95 1.86 14.08
N ALA A 176 3.94 2.83 14.97
CA ALA A 176 2.89 3.13 15.94
C ALA A 176 3.14 4.56 16.49
N PRO A 177 2.16 5.20 17.14
CA PRO A 177 2.38 6.49 17.81
C PRO A 177 3.55 6.43 18.80
N GLU A 178 3.69 5.31 19.50
CA GLU A 178 4.78 4.99 20.39
C GLU A 178 5.98 4.40 19.64
N MET A 179 7.18 4.60 20.20
CA MET A 179 8.43 4.01 19.67
C MET A 179 8.68 2.59 20.18
N ASN A 180 8.01 2.20 21.26
CA ASN A 180 8.07 0.86 21.86
C ASN A 180 6.66 0.33 22.07
N GLN A 181 6.50 -0.99 21.94
CA GLN A 181 5.35 -1.68 22.51
C GLN A 181 5.72 -2.11 23.94
N THR A 182 4.95 -1.64 24.92
CA THR A 182 5.17 -1.94 26.34
C THR A 182 4.26 -3.08 26.78
N PHE A 183 4.86 -4.16 27.32
CA PHE A 183 4.16 -5.31 27.87
C PHE A 183 4.31 -5.33 29.38
N THR A 184 3.18 -5.19 30.08
CA THR A 184 3.12 -5.21 31.54
C THR A 184 3.22 -6.63 32.06
N LEU A 185 4.17 -6.90 32.96
CA LEU A 185 4.36 -8.22 33.57
C LEU A 185 3.66 -8.35 34.93
N ASN A 186 3.61 -7.26 35.67
CA ASN A 186 3.00 -7.13 37.00
C ASN A 186 2.59 -5.66 37.22
N ASP A 187 2.09 -5.33 38.41
CA ASP A 187 1.69 -3.95 38.73
C ASP A 187 2.89 -2.97 38.85
N GLU A 188 4.14 -3.46 38.81
CA GLU A 188 5.36 -2.65 38.89
C GLU A 188 5.86 -2.24 37.50
N VAL A 189 5.79 -0.94 37.21
CA VAL A 189 6.16 -0.38 35.90
C VAL A 189 7.63 -0.66 35.51
N GLU A 190 8.52 -0.81 36.49
CA GLU A 190 9.95 -1.09 36.27
C GLU A 190 10.22 -2.47 35.65
N ASP A 191 9.29 -3.41 35.83
CA ASP A 191 9.37 -4.76 35.28
C ASP A 191 8.82 -4.89 33.85
N ASN A 192 8.23 -3.83 33.32
CA ASN A 192 7.65 -3.83 31.98
C ASN A 192 8.71 -4.12 30.91
N ILE A 193 8.32 -4.94 29.94
CA ILE A 193 9.15 -5.21 28.76
C ILE A 193 8.82 -4.15 27.72
N ASN A 194 9.82 -3.36 27.32
CA ASN A 194 9.71 -2.39 26.24
C ASN A 194 10.39 -2.96 24.99
N ALA A 195 9.59 -3.41 24.03
CA ALA A 195 10.09 -3.94 22.76
C ALA A 195 10.03 -2.85 21.69
N PRO A 196 11.15 -2.44 21.09
CA PRO A 196 11.16 -1.38 20.08
C PRO A 196 10.46 -1.80 18.78
N LEU A 197 9.85 -0.83 18.11
CA LEU A 197 9.44 -0.98 16.72
C LEU A 197 10.66 -0.79 15.80
N PHE A 198 10.71 -1.54 14.69
CA PHE A 198 11.88 -1.57 13.82
C PHE A 198 12.34 -0.17 13.36
N ALA A 199 11.45 0.59 12.72
CA ALA A 199 11.78 1.93 12.24
C ALA A 199 12.05 2.92 13.39
N ALA A 200 11.40 2.74 14.55
CA ALA A 200 11.63 3.59 15.71
C ALA A 200 13.04 3.40 16.27
N GLN A 201 13.52 2.16 16.39
CA GLN A 201 14.90 1.89 16.83
C GLN A 201 15.92 2.47 15.87
N LEU A 202 15.73 2.27 14.55
CA LEU A 202 16.64 2.85 13.56
C LEU A 202 16.70 4.38 13.64
N PHE A 203 15.58 5.03 13.96
CA PHE A 203 15.56 6.46 14.19
C PHE A 203 16.32 6.85 15.46
N GLN A 204 16.08 6.14 16.57
CA GLN A 204 16.78 6.38 17.84
C GLN A 204 18.30 6.20 17.74
N ASP A 205 18.74 5.23 16.94
CA ASP A 205 20.16 4.98 16.67
C ASP A 205 20.78 5.99 15.69
N GLY A 206 19.97 6.91 15.15
CA GLY A 206 20.40 7.90 14.15
C GLY A 206 20.72 7.28 12.78
N TYR A 207 20.22 6.08 12.49
CA TYR A 207 20.41 5.43 11.20
C TYR A 207 19.51 6.07 10.14
N ILE A 208 18.22 6.23 10.44
CA ILE A 208 17.25 6.96 9.59
C ILE A 208 16.98 8.35 10.16
N PRO A 209 16.64 9.35 9.32
CA PRO A 209 16.50 10.74 9.76
C PRO A 209 15.20 11.04 10.53
N SER A 210 14.20 10.17 10.46
CA SER A 210 12.90 10.34 11.10
C SER A 210 12.21 9.00 11.35
N TYR A 211 11.28 8.96 12.31
CA TYR A 211 10.35 7.85 12.48
C TYR A 211 9.14 8.00 11.55
N SER A 212 9.36 7.69 10.28
CA SER A 212 8.37 7.82 9.22
C SER A 212 8.50 6.72 8.16
N TYR A 213 7.52 6.63 7.26
CA TYR A 213 7.61 5.82 6.05
C TYR A 213 6.94 6.48 4.85
N GLY A 214 7.34 6.06 3.66
CA GLY A 214 6.63 6.25 2.41
C GLY A 214 6.47 4.93 1.67
N LEU A 215 5.27 4.67 1.16
CA LEU A 215 4.83 3.41 0.57
C LEU A 215 4.08 3.66 -0.75
N HIS A 216 4.48 2.93 -1.79
CA HIS A 216 3.64 2.63 -2.95
C HIS A 216 3.72 1.12 -3.18
N ILE A 217 2.58 0.43 -3.29
CA ILE A 217 2.58 -1.04 -3.29
C ILE A 217 2.90 -1.66 -4.66
N GLY A 218 3.12 -0.83 -5.68
CA GLY A 218 3.33 -1.31 -7.05
C GLY A 218 2.03 -1.79 -7.72
N SER A 219 2.15 -2.68 -8.69
CA SER A 219 1.02 -3.25 -9.42
C SER A 219 0.95 -4.78 -9.35
N ALA A 220 -0.26 -5.33 -9.20
CA ALA A 220 -0.54 -6.74 -9.35
C ALA A 220 -0.31 -7.22 -10.80
N SER A 221 -0.60 -6.39 -11.80
CA SER A 221 -0.68 -6.83 -13.21
C SER A 221 0.43 -6.30 -14.13
N PHE A 222 1.08 -5.18 -13.80
CA PHE A 222 1.99 -4.47 -14.74
C PHE A 222 3.49 -4.62 -14.46
N ASP A 223 3.87 -5.63 -13.69
CA ASP A 223 5.28 -5.88 -13.33
C ASP A 223 5.99 -4.61 -12.83
N TYR A 224 5.29 -3.88 -11.98
CA TYR A 224 5.71 -2.60 -11.46
C TYR A 224 5.98 -2.74 -9.96
N PRO A 225 7.24 -2.87 -9.53
CA PRO A 225 7.56 -3.17 -8.14
C PRO A 225 7.08 -2.07 -7.19
N GLY A 226 6.74 -2.48 -5.98
CA GLY A 226 6.49 -1.55 -4.89
C GLY A 226 7.74 -0.78 -4.48
N SER A 227 7.54 0.27 -3.69
CA SER A 227 8.58 1.08 -3.08
C SER A 227 8.18 1.34 -1.63
N LEU A 228 9.03 0.93 -0.70
CA LEU A 228 8.87 1.21 0.72
C LEU A 228 10.18 1.75 1.26
N ALA A 229 10.14 2.89 1.94
CA ALA A 229 11.29 3.43 2.65
C ALA A 229 10.91 3.88 4.05
N PHE A 230 11.76 3.59 5.03
CA PHE A 230 11.69 4.15 6.38
C PHE A 230 12.57 5.40 6.48
N GLY A 231 12.09 6.45 7.16
CA GLY A 231 12.74 7.75 7.26
C GLY A 231 12.79 8.55 5.96
N GLY A 232 12.00 8.15 4.96
CA GLY A 232 12.02 8.72 3.64
C GLY A 232 10.95 8.13 2.74
N TYR A 233 11.00 8.48 1.46
CA TYR A 233 10.09 8.00 0.42
C TYR A 233 10.74 8.09 -0.95
N ASN A 234 10.23 7.35 -1.93
CA ASN A 234 10.59 7.58 -3.33
C ASN A 234 9.71 8.71 -3.90
N LYS A 235 10.31 9.88 -4.14
CA LYS A 235 9.63 11.03 -4.74
C LYS A 235 9.05 10.71 -6.12
N GLY A 236 9.70 9.82 -6.87
CA GLY A 236 9.20 9.36 -8.16
C GLY A 236 7.91 8.52 -8.08
N ARG A 237 7.37 8.29 -6.88
CA ARG A 237 6.06 7.66 -6.65
C ARG A 237 4.97 8.64 -6.24
N VAL A 238 5.25 9.95 -6.24
CA VAL A 238 4.33 10.99 -5.79
C VAL A 238 4.13 12.01 -6.90
N ILE A 239 2.89 12.17 -7.36
CA ILE A 239 2.47 13.26 -8.25
C ILE A 239 1.67 14.25 -7.41
N GLU A 240 2.01 15.53 -7.50
CA GLU A 240 1.27 16.61 -6.85
C GLU A 240 -0.15 16.78 -7.47
N PRO A 241 -1.16 17.24 -6.71
CA PRO A 241 -1.10 17.65 -5.31
C PRO A 241 -1.13 16.48 -4.30
N VAL A 242 -0.65 16.72 -3.07
CA VAL A 242 -0.70 15.78 -1.94
C VAL A 242 -1.79 16.16 -0.93
N THR A 243 -2.60 15.21 -0.47
CA THR A 243 -3.50 15.40 0.68
C THR A 243 -2.80 15.01 1.98
N SER A 244 -3.07 15.73 3.07
CA SER A 244 -2.49 15.49 4.39
C SER A 244 -3.54 15.39 5.48
N PHE A 245 -3.35 14.46 6.42
CA PHE A 245 -4.30 14.16 7.49
C PHE A 245 -3.59 13.63 8.73
N ARG A 246 -4.12 13.86 9.93
CA ARG A 246 -3.38 13.58 11.18
C ARG A 246 -3.53 12.14 11.70
N ASN A 247 -4.75 11.65 11.75
CA ASN A 247 -5.05 10.32 12.28
C ASN A 247 -5.36 9.35 11.15
N GLU A 248 -5.07 8.07 11.29
CA GLU A 248 -5.29 7.04 10.25
C GLU A 248 -6.75 6.97 9.74
N SER A 249 -7.72 7.36 10.58
CA SER A 249 -9.14 7.41 10.26
C SER A 249 -9.64 8.81 9.86
N ALA A 250 -8.75 9.80 9.70
CA ALA A 250 -9.12 11.19 9.37
C ALA A 250 -9.15 11.46 7.86
N LEU A 251 -8.95 10.45 7.02
CA LEU A 251 -9.00 10.60 5.57
C LEU A 251 -10.46 10.78 5.13
N LYS A 252 -10.81 11.97 4.65
CA LYS A 252 -12.14 12.26 4.11
C LYS A 252 -12.18 11.93 2.63
N LEU A 253 -13.07 11.04 2.22
CA LEU A 253 -13.40 10.81 0.83
C LEU A 253 -14.58 11.71 0.45
N LEU A 254 -14.38 12.59 -0.52
CA LEU A 254 -15.37 13.56 -0.96
C LEU A 254 -16.34 12.95 -1.97
N ASP A 255 -15.81 12.22 -2.94
CA ASP A 255 -16.59 11.58 -4.00
C ASP A 255 -15.81 10.42 -4.66
N ILE A 256 -16.55 9.54 -5.34
CA ILE A 256 -16.04 8.59 -6.31
C ILE A 256 -16.62 8.94 -7.67
N GLY A 257 -15.76 9.04 -8.67
CA GLY A 257 -16.13 9.30 -10.06
C GLY A 257 -15.56 8.27 -11.01
N MET A 258 -15.90 8.41 -12.28
CA MET A 258 -15.40 7.58 -13.38
C MET A 258 -15.17 8.46 -14.60
N GLY A 259 -14.08 8.22 -15.32
CA GLY A 259 -13.73 9.02 -16.48
C GLY A 259 -12.64 8.39 -17.33
N VAL A 260 -12.09 9.20 -18.23
CA VAL A 260 -11.08 8.80 -19.19
C VAL A 260 -10.02 9.89 -19.24
N GLU A 261 -8.74 9.48 -19.15
CA GLU A 261 -7.64 10.43 -19.08
C GLU A 261 -7.47 11.22 -20.38
N TYR A 262 -7.52 10.52 -21.51
CA TYR A 262 -7.46 11.09 -22.84
C TYR A 262 -7.98 10.08 -23.88
N GLY A 263 -8.24 10.56 -25.10
CA GLY A 263 -8.77 9.75 -26.19
C GLY A 263 -10.29 9.59 -26.12
N ALA A 264 -10.84 8.71 -26.95
CA ALA A 264 -12.26 8.46 -26.98
C ALA A 264 -12.70 7.65 -25.76
N SER A 265 -13.82 8.05 -25.16
CA SER A 265 -14.37 7.30 -24.04
C SER A 265 -14.89 5.93 -24.47
N PRO A 266 -14.57 4.84 -23.74
CA PRO A 266 -15.23 3.55 -23.95
C PRO A 266 -16.68 3.58 -23.44
N PHE A 267 -17.05 4.56 -22.62
CA PHE A 267 -18.39 4.71 -22.05
C PHE A 267 -19.30 5.57 -22.92
N LYS A 268 -20.60 5.60 -22.58
CA LYS A 268 -21.57 6.55 -23.16
C LYS A 268 -21.48 7.95 -22.56
N PHE A 269 -20.37 8.28 -21.90
CA PHE A 269 -20.11 9.54 -21.20
C PHE A 269 -18.61 9.79 -21.14
N GLU A 270 -18.21 11.05 -20.97
CA GLU A 270 -16.80 11.42 -20.74
C GLU A 270 -16.43 11.36 -19.26
N ARG A 271 -17.38 11.78 -18.39
CA ARG A 271 -17.22 11.74 -16.94
C ARG A 271 -18.54 11.44 -16.24
N ARG A 272 -18.46 10.69 -15.14
CA ARG A 272 -19.50 10.53 -14.12
C ARG A 272 -18.91 10.86 -12.75
N GLU A 273 -19.68 11.56 -11.95
CA GLU A 273 -19.36 11.96 -10.58
C GLU A 273 -20.53 11.50 -9.69
N GLU A 274 -20.43 11.70 -8.38
CA GLU A 274 -21.46 11.36 -7.40
C GLU A 274 -21.78 9.85 -7.34
N LEU A 275 -20.77 8.99 -7.57
CA LEU A 275 -20.96 7.54 -7.45
C LEU A 275 -20.93 7.08 -5.98
N LEU A 276 -20.34 7.90 -5.09
CA LEU A 276 -20.30 7.64 -3.65
C LEU A 276 -21.67 7.87 -3.02
N SER A 277 -22.34 6.78 -2.64
CA SER A 277 -23.75 6.83 -2.19
C SER A 277 -23.97 7.50 -0.84
N THR A 278 -22.91 7.66 -0.04
CA THR A 278 -22.97 8.22 1.31
C THR A 278 -22.67 9.72 1.35
N GLY A 279 -22.27 10.32 0.21
CA GLY A 279 -21.65 11.64 0.20
C GLY A 279 -20.30 11.65 0.92
N VAL A 280 -19.86 12.83 1.38
CA VAL A 280 -18.56 12.96 2.07
C VAL A 280 -18.49 12.05 3.30
N SER A 281 -17.51 11.15 3.33
CA SER A 281 -17.40 10.08 4.32
C SER A 281 -15.97 9.92 4.85
N ASP A 282 -15.83 9.35 6.05
CA ASP A 282 -14.53 8.88 6.53
C ASP A 282 -14.13 7.60 5.80
N ALA A 283 -12.86 7.55 5.40
CA ALA A 283 -12.23 6.42 4.76
C ALA A 283 -10.93 6.05 5.47
N ARG A 284 -10.44 4.84 5.23
CA ARG A 284 -9.11 4.38 5.68
C ARG A 284 -8.35 3.81 4.49
N ALA A 285 -7.12 4.26 4.30
CA ALA A 285 -6.16 3.60 3.43
C ALA A 285 -5.53 2.44 4.20
N GLU A 286 -5.77 1.19 3.78
CA GLU A 286 -5.38 0.00 4.53
C GLU A 286 -4.62 -1.00 3.64
N PRO A 287 -3.28 -1.01 3.66
CA PRO A 287 -2.47 -1.93 2.85
C PRO A 287 -2.72 -3.42 3.13
N LEU A 288 -3.22 -3.79 4.32
CA LEU A 288 -3.51 -5.18 4.64
C LEU A 288 -4.86 -5.66 4.09
N ALA A 289 -5.76 -4.76 3.68
CA ALA A 289 -7.01 -5.09 3.00
C ALA A 289 -6.81 -5.21 1.47
N PRO A 290 -7.33 -6.25 0.78
CA PRO A 290 -7.17 -6.40 -0.67
C PRO A 290 -8.07 -5.47 -1.50
N TYR A 291 -9.31 -5.26 -1.06
CA TYR A 291 -10.39 -4.75 -1.92
C TYR A 291 -10.61 -3.24 -1.81
N LEU A 292 -11.47 -2.73 -2.70
CA LEU A 292 -12.28 -1.55 -2.45
C LEU A 292 -13.48 -1.98 -1.61
N SER A 293 -13.40 -1.88 -0.28
CA SER A 293 -14.52 -2.20 0.60
C SER A 293 -15.41 -0.96 0.74
N LEU A 294 -16.49 -0.92 -0.02
CA LEU A 294 -17.39 0.23 -0.17
C LEU A 294 -18.82 -0.14 0.21
N PRO A 295 -19.67 0.82 0.61
CA PRO A 295 -21.09 0.58 0.82
C PRO A 295 -21.74 -0.11 -0.38
N SER A 296 -22.66 -1.05 -0.15
CA SER A 296 -23.26 -1.86 -1.22
C SER A 296 -23.77 -1.02 -2.39
N LYS A 297 -24.49 0.07 -2.08
CA LYS A 297 -25.05 0.98 -3.07
C LYS A 297 -23.99 1.74 -3.87
N THR A 298 -22.82 2.00 -3.29
CA THR A 298 -21.69 2.60 -4.02
C THR A 298 -21.11 1.59 -5.02
N CYS A 299 -20.92 0.33 -4.63
CA CYS A 299 -20.51 -0.72 -5.58
C CYS A 299 -21.52 -0.87 -6.72
N ASP A 300 -22.83 -0.89 -6.42
CA ASP A 300 -23.88 -0.99 -7.43
C ASP A 300 -23.89 0.21 -8.40
N ASN A 301 -23.73 1.43 -7.88
CA ASN A 301 -23.63 2.63 -8.71
C ASN A 301 -22.49 2.52 -9.72
N ILE A 302 -21.31 2.07 -9.28
CA ILE A 302 -20.14 1.89 -10.15
C ILE A 302 -20.37 0.73 -11.14
N ALA A 303 -20.80 -0.43 -10.65
CA ALA A 303 -21.05 -1.63 -11.44
C ALA A 303 -22.08 -1.41 -12.54
N SER A 304 -23.09 -0.56 -12.32
CA SER A 304 -24.10 -0.21 -13.33
C SER A 304 -23.54 0.46 -14.60
N LEU A 305 -22.30 0.94 -14.54
CA LEU A 305 -21.59 1.60 -15.63
C LEU A 305 -20.58 0.67 -16.33
N LEU A 306 -20.42 -0.55 -15.85
CA LEU A 306 -19.41 -1.52 -16.29
C LEU A 306 -20.07 -2.80 -16.80
N PRO A 307 -19.44 -3.52 -17.74
CA PRO A 307 -19.84 -4.88 -18.13
C PRO A 307 -19.41 -5.88 -17.04
N VAL A 308 -19.98 -5.74 -15.84
CA VAL A 308 -19.77 -6.65 -14.72
C VAL A 308 -21.10 -7.19 -14.24
N THR A 309 -21.10 -8.42 -13.74
CA THR A 309 -22.27 -9.04 -13.10
C THR A 309 -21.90 -9.48 -11.70
N TYR A 310 -22.73 -9.14 -10.71
CA TYR A 310 -22.55 -9.66 -9.36
C TYR A 310 -22.91 -11.15 -9.32
N ASP A 311 -21.93 -11.99 -8.98
CA ASP A 311 -22.14 -13.42 -8.78
C ASP A 311 -22.63 -13.66 -7.34
N PRO A 312 -23.86 -14.14 -7.13
CA PRO A 312 -24.43 -14.29 -5.80
C PRO A 312 -23.83 -15.45 -5.01
N VAL A 313 -23.09 -16.36 -5.65
CA VAL A 313 -22.39 -17.47 -5.00
C VAL A 313 -21.00 -17.01 -4.57
N LEU A 314 -20.24 -16.42 -5.51
CA LEU A 314 -18.89 -15.94 -5.22
C LEU A 314 -18.88 -14.65 -4.38
N LYS A 315 -19.97 -13.87 -4.39
CA LYS A 315 -20.07 -12.56 -3.73
C LYS A 315 -19.07 -11.53 -4.27
N TYR A 316 -18.75 -11.62 -5.56
CA TYR A 316 -17.91 -10.66 -6.29
C TYR A 316 -18.61 -10.17 -7.56
N TYR A 317 -18.21 -8.99 -8.05
CA TYR A 317 -18.55 -8.53 -9.39
C TYR A 317 -17.56 -9.12 -10.39
N LEU A 318 -18.03 -10.01 -11.26
CA LEU A 318 -17.23 -10.65 -12.30
C LEU A 318 -17.29 -9.82 -13.58
N TRP A 319 -16.15 -9.65 -14.24
CA TRP A 319 -16.11 -9.06 -15.59
C TRP A 319 -16.74 -10.01 -16.60
N ASP A 320 -17.59 -9.48 -17.48
CA ASP A 320 -18.01 -10.18 -18.68
C ASP A 320 -16.89 -10.08 -19.73
N THR A 321 -16.03 -11.10 -19.77
CA THR A 321 -14.86 -11.10 -20.67
C THR A 321 -15.20 -11.25 -22.14
N ASP A 322 -16.44 -11.66 -22.46
CA ASP A 322 -16.93 -11.79 -23.84
C ASP A 322 -17.53 -10.47 -24.36
N ASP A 323 -17.84 -9.51 -23.47
CA ASP A 323 -18.31 -8.18 -23.86
C ASP A 323 -17.17 -7.37 -24.51
N GLN A 324 -17.44 -6.81 -25.70
CA GLN A 324 -16.49 -5.93 -26.38
C GLN A 324 -16.12 -4.69 -25.54
N LEU A 325 -17.02 -4.24 -24.67
CA LEU A 325 -16.80 -3.12 -23.77
C LEU A 325 -15.78 -3.45 -22.68
N TYR A 326 -15.71 -4.70 -22.21
CA TYR A 326 -14.73 -5.11 -21.21
C TYR A 326 -13.31 -4.83 -21.70
N THR A 327 -12.94 -5.35 -22.87
CA THR A 327 -11.60 -5.14 -23.44
C THR A 327 -11.32 -3.66 -23.67
N LYS A 328 -12.30 -2.89 -24.17
CA LYS A 328 -12.14 -1.45 -24.36
C LYS A 328 -11.88 -0.71 -23.05
N ILE A 329 -12.59 -1.05 -21.96
CA ILE A 329 -12.41 -0.39 -20.67
C ILE A 329 -11.03 -0.73 -20.09
N VAL A 330 -10.72 -2.02 -19.91
CA VAL A 330 -9.53 -2.44 -19.14
C VAL A 330 -8.21 -2.19 -19.87
N THR A 331 -8.25 -1.91 -21.17
CA THR A 331 -7.06 -1.56 -21.96
C THR A 331 -6.97 -0.06 -22.28
N SER A 332 -8.00 0.74 -22.01
CA SER A 332 -8.00 2.18 -22.30
C SER A 332 -7.47 3.03 -21.13
N PRO A 333 -7.29 4.35 -21.34
CA PRO A 333 -7.04 5.32 -20.27
C PRO A 333 -8.24 5.58 -19.34
N ALA A 334 -9.25 4.70 -19.31
CA ALA A 334 -10.39 4.80 -18.42
C ALA A 334 -9.99 4.51 -16.96
N TYR A 335 -10.57 5.26 -16.03
CA TYR A 335 -10.25 5.17 -14.60
C TYR A 335 -11.49 5.31 -13.71
N LEU A 336 -11.36 4.81 -12.49
CA LEU A 336 -12.16 5.20 -11.34
C LEU A 336 -11.39 6.29 -10.55
N SER A 337 -12.04 7.38 -10.16
CA SER A 337 -11.41 8.49 -9.44
C SER A 337 -11.93 8.61 -8.01
N PHE A 338 -11.05 8.97 -7.09
CA PHE A 338 -11.34 9.20 -5.68
C PHE A 338 -10.91 10.62 -5.33
N ALA A 339 -11.84 11.45 -4.88
CA ALA A 339 -11.59 12.85 -4.55
C ALA A 339 -11.36 13.02 -3.05
N PHE A 340 -10.29 13.71 -2.68
CA PHE A 340 -9.90 14.00 -1.30
C PHE A 340 -9.73 15.51 -1.11
N PRO A 341 -9.94 16.03 0.12
CA PRO A 341 -9.64 17.43 0.39
C PRO A 341 -8.15 17.71 0.16
N SER A 342 -7.86 18.94 -0.24
CA SER A 342 -6.50 19.44 -0.38
C SER A 342 -5.75 19.48 0.95
N SER A 343 -4.42 19.57 0.89
CA SER A 343 -3.64 19.94 2.08
C SER A 343 -3.96 21.38 2.51
N ARG A 344 -3.79 21.67 3.80
CA ARG A 344 -4.15 22.98 4.37
C ARG A 344 -3.42 24.13 3.65
N GLY A 345 -4.16 24.94 2.91
CA GLY A 345 -3.63 26.11 2.18
C GLY A 345 -3.53 25.91 0.66
N ASP A 346 -3.83 24.71 0.16
CA ASP A 346 -3.98 24.42 -1.26
C ASP A 346 -5.46 24.58 -1.68
N PRO A 347 -5.78 25.31 -2.77
CA PRO A 347 -7.16 25.48 -3.22
C PRO A 347 -7.80 24.22 -3.82
N ASP A 348 -7.02 23.26 -4.33
CA ASP A 348 -7.52 22.21 -5.22
C ASP A 348 -7.60 20.85 -4.53
N ASN A 349 -8.76 20.20 -4.66
CA ASN A 349 -8.95 18.83 -4.18
C ASN A 349 -7.96 17.87 -4.87
N VAL A 350 -7.49 16.88 -4.13
CA VAL A 350 -6.62 15.83 -4.66
C VAL A 350 -7.48 14.75 -5.29
N ILE A 351 -7.27 14.47 -6.58
CA ILE A 351 -7.98 13.41 -7.31
C ILE A 351 -7.01 12.27 -7.59
N ILE A 352 -7.26 11.11 -7.01
CA ILE A 352 -6.50 9.89 -7.29
C ILE A 352 -7.30 9.04 -8.28
N LYS A 353 -6.71 8.80 -9.45
CA LYS A 353 -7.23 8.01 -10.55
C LYS A 353 -6.62 6.61 -10.51
N VAL A 354 -7.49 5.60 -10.47
CA VAL A 354 -7.13 4.18 -10.54
C VAL A 354 -7.59 3.64 -11.90
N PRO A 355 -6.67 3.37 -12.84
CA PRO A 355 -7.02 2.83 -14.15
C PRO A 355 -7.75 1.49 -14.03
N PHE A 356 -8.75 1.24 -14.87
CA PHE A 356 -9.46 -0.05 -14.86
C PHE A 356 -8.55 -1.23 -15.18
N ALA A 357 -7.45 -0.97 -15.88
CA ALA A 357 -6.36 -1.91 -16.08
C ALA A 357 -5.82 -2.52 -14.76
N LEU A 358 -5.78 -1.74 -13.67
CA LEU A 358 -5.38 -2.20 -12.33
C LEU A 358 -6.54 -2.84 -11.53
N LEU A 359 -7.78 -2.63 -11.97
CA LEU A 359 -9.01 -3.15 -11.36
C LEU A 359 -9.56 -4.37 -12.13
N ASN A 360 -8.78 -4.90 -13.07
CA ASN A 360 -9.01 -6.17 -13.74
C ASN A 360 -8.19 -7.26 -13.05
N LEU A 361 -8.62 -7.63 -11.84
CA LEU A 361 -7.92 -8.60 -10.99
C LEU A 361 -8.47 -9.99 -11.23
N THR A 362 -7.73 -11.01 -10.79
CA THR A 362 -8.09 -12.42 -10.98
C THR A 362 -8.36 -13.09 -9.64
N LEU A 363 -9.54 -13.71 -9.52
CA LEU A 363 -9.86 -14.67 -8.47
C LEU A 363 -9.28 -16.03 -8.84
N ASP A 364 -8.70 -16.71 -7.87
CA ASP A 364 -8.16 -18.06 -8.01
C ASP A 364 -8.52 -18.92 -6.79
N HIS A 365 -8.08 -20.18 -6.78
CA HIS A 365 -8.31 -21.11 -5.68
C HIS A 365 -7.79 -20.54 -4.34
N PRO A 366 -8.55 -20.61 -3.23
CA PRO A 366 -9.80 -21.36 -3.04
C PRO A 366 -11.09 -20.57 -3.33
N ILE A 367 -10.99 -19.32 -3.79
CA ILE A 367 -12.18 -18.49 -4.03
C ILE A 367 -12.99 -19.05 -5.22
N SER A 368 -12.29 -19.43 -6.28
CA SER A 368 -12.89 -20.05 -7.47
C SER A 368 -12.11 -21.28 -7.92
N GLU A 369 -12.81 -22.26 -8.49
CA GLU A 369 -12.19 -23.50 -9.01
C GLU A 369 -11.31 -23.25 -10.25
N SER A 370 -11.54 -22.14 -10.94
CA SER A 370 -10.75 -21.70 -12.09
C SER A 370 -10.56 -20.17 -12.05
N PRO A 371 -9.50 -19.65 -12.68
CA PRO A 371 -9.24 -18.22 -12.72
C PRO A 371 -10.42 -17.42 -13.30
N LYS A 372 -10.90 -16.41 -12.57
CA LYS A 372 -11.98 -15.51 -13.01
C LYS A 372 -11.58 -14.05 -12.90
N GLN A 373 -11.78 -13.27 -13.96
CA GLN A 373 -11.56 -11.83 -13.90
C GLN A 373 -12.69 -11.16 -13.11
N TYR A 374 -12.34 -10.30 -12.17
CA TYR A 374 -13.28 -9.62 -11.30
C TYR A 374 -12.92 -8.14 -11.09
N PHE A 375 -13.94 -7.36 -10.78
CA PHE A 375 -13.81 -5.97 -10.37
C PHE A 375 -13.79 -5.91 -8.83
N PRO A 376 -12.74 -5.37 -8.18
CA PRO A 376 -12.49 -5.54 -6.75
C PRO A 376 -13.29 -4.59 -5.85
N CYS A 377 -14.55 -4.32 -6.17
CA CYS A 377 -15.49 -3.68 -5.25
C CYS A 377 -16.19 -4.75 -4.43
N VAL A 378 -15.97 -4.76 -3.12
CA VAL A 378 -16.62 -5.67 -2.19
C VAL A 378 -17.58 -4.88 -1.31
N PRO A 379 -18.89 -5.19 -1.33
CA PRO A 379 -19.87 -4.56 -0.45
C PRO A 379 -19.47 -4.69 1.03
N TYR A 380 -19.38 -3.57 1.74
CA TYR A 380 -18.97 -3.50 3.15
C TYR A 380 -19.69 -2.35 3.86
N GLU A 381 -20.29 -2.65 5.02
CA GLU A 381 -21.21 -1.72 5.70
C GLU A 381 -20.61 -1.08 6.97
N HIS A 382 -19.37 -1.45 7.36
CA HIS A 382 -18.71 -0.90 8.55
C HIS A 382 -17.77 0.27 8.24
N GLY A 383 -17.84 0.84 7.04
CA GLY A 383 -17.07 2.01 6.64
C GLY A 383 -16.53 1.90 5.22
N ILE A 384 -15.60 2.80 4.86
CA ILE A 384 -14.91 2.80 3.56
C ILE A 384 -13.45 2.40 3.79
N ILE A 385 -13.06 1.25 3.24
CA ILE A 385 -11.66 0.80 3.28
C ILE A 385 -11.11 0.79 1.85
N LEU A 386 -10.08 1.60 1.64
CA LEU A 386 -9.33 1.68 0.39
C LEU A 386 -8.09 0.79 0.52
N GLY A 387 -8.25 -0.46 0.11
CA GLY A 387 -7.21 -1.48 0.20
C GLY A 387 -6.20 -1.46 -0.95
N ARG A 388 -5.51 -2.58 -1.14
CA ARG A 388 -4.48 -2.76 -2.17
C ARG A 388 -5.01 -2.44 -3.58
N ALA A 389 -6.25 -2.81 -3.92
CA ALA A 389 -6.86 -2.44 -5.20
C ALA A 389 -6.74 -0.94 -5.52
N PHE A 390 -6.97 -0.06 -4.53
CA PHE A 390 -6.78 1.39 -4.62
C PHE A 390 -5.30 1.78 -4.56
N LEU A 391 -4.56 1.23 -3.59
CA LEU A 391 -3.18 1.61 -3.30
C LEU A 391 -2.19 1.29 -4.42
N GLN A 392 -2.56 0.46 -5.40
CA GLN A 392 -1.76 0.29 -6.62
C GLN A 392 -1.54 1.61 -7.39
N ALA A 393 -2.46 2.57 -7.27
CA ALA A 393 -2.37 3.88 -7.91
C ALA A 393 -2.24 5.04 -6.92
N ALA A 394 -2.01 4.75 -5.63
CA ALA A 394 -1.86 5.78 -4.60
C ALA A 394 -0.54 5.61 -3.83
N PHE A 395 0.12 6.73 -3.56
CA PHE A 395 1.18 6.78 -2.58
C PHE A 395 0.57 6.99 -1.19
N LEU A 396 1.08 6.28 -0.19
CA LEU A 396 0.73 6.42 1.22
C LEU A 396 2.00 6.69 2.04
N GLY A 397 1.98 7.70 2.90
CA GLY A 397 3.09 7.96 3.81
C GLY A 397 2.61 8.39 5.20
N ARG A 398 3.49 8.28 6.18
CA ARG A 398 3.24 8.78 7.54
C ARG A 398 4.53 9.15 8.25
N ASN A 399 4.50 10.27 8.96
CA ASN A 399 5.44 10.62 10.00
C ASN A 399 4.76 10.47 11.36
N TRP A 400 5.26 9.54 12.17
CA TRP A 400 4.68 9.21 13.47
C TRP A 400 4.92 10.32 14.50
N ARG A 401 6.03 11.06 14.39
CA ARG A 401 6.36 12.14 15.32
C ARG A 401 5.49 13.37 15.11
N SER A 402 5.33 13.82 13.87
CA SER A 402 4.42 14.93 13.56
C SER A 402 2.94 14.50 13.60
N GLY A 403 2.69 13.19 13.61
CA GLY A 403 1.36 12.60 13.52
C GLY A 403 0.68 13.01 12.22
N THR A 404 1.41 13.08 11.11
CA THR A 404 0.89 13.46 9.79
C THR A 404 1.03 12.31 8.81
N SER A 405 -0.03 12.02 8.09
CA SER A 405 -0.10 11.08 6.99
C SER A 405 -0.35 11.82 5.68
N TRP A 406 0.10 11.22 4.58
CA TRP A 406 -0.01 11.76 3.24
C TRP A 406 -0.59 10.73 2.29
N LEU A 407 -1.42 11.19 1.38
CA LEU A 407 -1.93 10.40 0.26
C LEU A 407 -1.80 11.22 -1.02
N ALA A 408 -1.37 10.59 -2.12
CA ALA A 408 -1.18 11.27 -3.39
C ALA A 408 -1.36 10.30 -4.56
N GLN A 409 -1.54 10.84 -5.76
CA GLN A 409 -1.54 10.04 -6.98
C GLN A 409 -0.15 9.39 -7.15
N ALA A 410 -0.11 8.06 -7.30
CA ALA A 410 1.08 7.37 -7.77
C ALA A 410 1.09 7.33 -9.31
N PRO A 411 2.27 7.41 -9.95
CA PRO A 411 2.38 7.22 -11.40
C PRO A 411 2.12 5.77 -11.79
N GLY A 412 1.88 5.56 -13.09
CA GLY A 412 2.01 4.26 -13.74
C GLY A 412 3.46 3.75 -13.75
N PRO A 413 3.71 2.56 -14.33
CA PRO A 413 5.01 1.92 -14.26
C PRO A 413 6.16 2.74 -14.87
N GLY A 414 5.88 3.51 -15.92
CA GLY A 414 6.91 4.12 -16.75
C GLY A 414 7.76 3.07 -17.49
N ILE A 415 8.65 3.55 -18.38
CA ILE A 415 9.45 2.67 -19.26
C ILE A 415 10.38 1.74 -18.46
N ALA A 416 10.94 2.24 -17.35
CA ALA A 416 11.87 1.51 -16.50
C ALA A 416 11.18 0.71 -15.37
N ARG A 417 9.85 0.77 -15.24
CA ARG A 417 9.09 0.20 -14.10
C ARG A 417 9.49 0.82 -12.75
N GLU A 418 9.86 2.09 -12.79
CA GLU A 418 10.33 2.89 -11.64
C GLU A 418 9.42 4.12 -11.40
N GLY A 419 8.27 4.18 -12.05
CA GLY A 419 7.38 5.34 -11.99
C GLY A 419 7.99 6.52 -12.72
N LEU A 420 8.12 7.65 -12.01
CA LEU A 420 8.85 8.83 -12.50
C LEU A 420 10.36 8.77 -12.17
N GLY A 421 10.85 7.59 -11.77
CA GLY A 421 12.26 7.28 -11.49
C GLY A 421 12.54 7.01 -10.01
N GLU A 422 13.64 6.31 -9.72
CA GLU A 422 14.07 6.03 -8.35
C GLU A 422 14.77 7.24 -7.70
N GLN A 423 13.98 8.25 -7.33
CA GLN A 423 14.44 9.48 -6.70
C GLN A 423 13.98 9.55 -5.25
N TYR A 424 14.74 8.95 -4.36
CA TYR A 424 14.34 8.97 -2.98
C TYR A 424 14.77 10.24 -2.24
N ALA A 425 13.88 10.71 -1.37
CA ALA A 425 14.08 11.82 -0.46
C ALA A 425 13.98 11.34 0.99
N ASN A 426 14.71 12.00 1.87
CA ASN A 426 14.56 11.85 3.31
C ASN A 426 13.34 12.65 3.78
N ILE A 427 12.67 12.17 4.82
CA ILE A 427 11.64 12.92 5.52
C ILE A 427 12.30 13.49 6.78
N PRO A 428 12.35 14.81 6.96
CA PRO A 428 12.66 15.43 8.24
C PRO A 428 11.69 15.01 9.34
N ASP A 429 12.18 14.99 10.58
CA ASP A 429 11.48 14.41 11.71
C ASP A 429 10.22 15.17 12.15
N ASP A 430 10.18 16.49 11.98
CA ASP A 430 9.02 17.35 12.27
C ASP A 430 8.18 17.67 11.04
N ASP A 431 8.49 17.11 9.87
CA ASP A 431 7.79 17.44 8.62
C ASP A 431 6.32 17.03 8.67
N THR A 432 5.48 17.96 8.22
CA THR A 432 4.03 17.79 8.01
C THR A 432 3.67 17.77 6.53
N ASN A 433 4.64 17.91 5.63
CA ASN A 433 4.45 17.92 4.19
C ASN A 433 5.51 17.03 3.53
N ILE A 434 5.18 16.52 2.35
CA ILE A 434 6.14 15.91 1.42
C ILE A 434 5.99 16.60 0.08
N VAL A 435 6.99 16.43 -0.79
CA VAL A 435 7.00 17.03 -2.13
C VAL A 435 7.00 15.93 -3.18
N GLY A 436 6.07 15.99 -4.11
CA GLY A 436 5.98 15.16 -5.31
C GLY A 436 6.57 15.82 -6.55
N PHE A 437 6.34 15.19 -7.70
CA PHE A 437 6.59 15.82 -8.99
C PHE A 437 5.41 16.70 -9.38
N GLU A 438 5.74 17.92 -9.80
CA GLU A 438 4.81 18.86 -10.42
C GLU A 438 4.95 18.76 -11.95
N GLY A 439 3.82 18.85 -12.64
CA GLY A 439 3.79 18.87 -14.09
C GLY A 439 2.47 18.37 -14.63
N ASP A 440 2.06 18.95 -15.74
CA ASP A 440 0.89 18.50 -16.47
C ASP A 440 1.15 17.11 -17.07
N ASP A 441 0.11 16.28 -17.13
CA ASP A 441 0.11 14.96 -17.79
C ASP A 441 1.11 13.92 -17.27
N LEU A 442 1.78 14.13 -16.12
CA LEU A 442 2.74 13.15 -15.58
C LEU A 442 2.13 11.77 -15.38
N PHE A 443 0.89 11.72 -14.90
CA PHE A 443 0.15 10.48 -14.75
C PHE A 443 -0.04 9.78 -16.11
N ASN A 444 -0.57 10.49 -17.10
CA ASN A 444 -0.72 9.99 -18.47
C ASN A 444 0.63 9.48 -19.05
N GLN A 445 1.68 10.30 -18.98
CA GLN A 445 3.00 9.95 -19.51
C GLN A 445 3.57 8.69 -18.86
N SER A 446 3.38 8.50 -17.55
CA SER A 446 3.83 7.31 -16.83
C SER A 446 3.09 6.03 -17.22
N TRP A 447 1.91 6.14 -17.83
CA TRP A 447 1.13 5.03 -18.38
C TRP A 447 1.31 4.84 -19.90
N ALA A 448 2.13 5.65 -20.55
CA ALA A 448 2.39 5.53 -21.98
C ALA A 448 2.89 4.13 -22.35
N GLY A 449 2.25 3.51 -23.35
CA GLY A 449 2.56 2.15 -23.80
C GLY A 449 1.84 1.03 -23.02
N HIS A 450 1.13 1.36 -21.94
CA HIS A 450 0.30 0.40 -21.20
C HIS A 450 -1.19 0.51 -21.54
N TRP A 451 -1.61 1.61 -22.17
CA TRP A 451 -2.96 1.83 -22.67
C TRP A 451 -3.03 1.73 -24.19
N SER A 452 -4.16 1.24 -24.69
CA SER A 452 -4.55 1.28 -26.09
C SER A 452 -5.61 2.36 -26.29
N ILE A 453 -5.45 3.18 -27.34
CA ILE A 453 -6.41 4.24 -27.64
C ILE A 453 -7.58 3.63 -28.40
N VAL A 454 -8.79 3.74 -27.84
CA VAL A 454 -10.01 3.41 -28.58
C VAL A 454 -10.13 4.40 -29.73
N ALA A 455 -10.09 3.91 -30.97
CA ALA A 455 -10.33 4.77 -32.14
C ALA A 455 -11.75 5.35 -32.05
N SER A 456 -11.89 6.67 -32.13
CA SER A 456 -13.19 7.32 -32.22
C SER A 456 -13.93 6.75 -33.43
N GLN A 457 -15.09 6.10 -33.20
CA GLN A 457 -15.97 5.76 -34.32
C GLN A 457 -16.44 7.07 -34.94
N ALA A 458 -15.91 7.41 -36.11
CA ALA A 458 -16.52 8.43 -36.96
C ALA A 458 -17.94 7.96 -37.24
N THR A 459 -18.93 8.65 -36.67
CA THR A 459 -20.32 8.53 -37.10
C THR A 459 -20.36 9.00 -38.54
N ASN A 460 -20.31 8.06 -39.49
CA ASN A 460 -20.59 8.32 -40.89
C ASN A 460 -22.09 8.52 -41.02
N ASP A 461 -22.54 9.72 -40.65
CA ASP A 461 -23.88 10.19 -40.96
C ASP A 461 -23.74 11.49 -41.74
N GLU A 462 -23.47 11.35 -43.04
CA GLU A 462 -23.78 12.39 -44.02
C GLU A 462 -24.29 11.75 -45.30
N THR A 463 -25.61 11.70 -45.37
CA THR A 463 -26.40 11.55 -46.57
C THR A 463 -26.26 12.82 -47.41
N LYS A 464 -25.75 12.74 -48.65
CA LYS A 464 -26.20 13.58 -49.79
C LYS A 464 -25.59 13.13 -51.14
N PRO A 465 -26.13 13.57 -52.30
CA PRO A 465 -26.82 12.67 -53.20
C PRO A 465 -26.22 12.57 -54.61
N GLY A 466 -26.66 11.53 -55.32
CA GLY A 466 -26.72 11.31 -56.77
C GLY A 466 -25.99 12.27 -57.72
N GLY A 467 -25.07 11.69 -58.50
CA GLY A 467 -24.57 12.25 -59.76
C GLY A 467 -24.11 11.12 -60.68
N THR A 468 -24.90 10.84 -61.70
CA THR A 468 -24.79 9.77 -62.70
C THR A 468 -23.75 10.05 -63.80
N ASN A 469 -23.47 8.99 -64.57
CA ASN A 469 -22.74 8.88 -65.85
C ASN A 469 -21.25 8.52 -65.66
N GLY A 470 -20.70 7.42 -66.17
CA GLY A 470 -21.12 6.52 -67.23
C GLY A 470 -20.00 6.43 -68.26
N ALA A 471 -19.23 5.33 -68.28
CA ALA A 471 -18.54 4.75 -69.45
C ALA A 471 -17.50 3.69 -69.01
N LYS A 472 -17.85 2.41 -69.22
CA LYS A 472 -16.94 1.39 -69.77
C LYS A 472 -17.35 1.25 -71.26
N PRO A 473 -16.54 0.70 -72.20
CA PRO A 473 -15.81 -0.56 -72.00
C PRO A 473 -14.49 -0.73 -72.79
N ASN A 474 -13.95 -1.95 -72.72
CA ASN A 474 -13.01 -2.63 -73.64
C ASN A 474 -11.51 -2.36 -73.44
N ASP A 475 -10.61 -3.34 -73.58
CA ASP A 475 -10.66 -4.81 -73.64
C ASP A 475 -9.19 -5.29 -73.57
N SER A 476 -8.99 -6.54 -73.13
CA SER A 476 -7.87 -7.47 -73.36
C SER A 476 -6.42 -6.96 -73.46
N ASP A 477 -5.52 -7.54 -72.66
CA ASP A 477 -4.66 -8.63 -73.16
C ASP A 477 -4.01 -9.40 -72.00
N GLY A 478 -3.91 -10.71 -72.15
CA GLY A 478 -3.32 -11.61 -71.16
C GLY A 478 -1.94 -12.09 -71.61
N THR A 479 -1.02 -12.30 -70.68
CA THR A 479 0.09 -13.28 -70.80
C THR A 479 0.72 -13.48 -69.41
N GLU A 480 0.48 -14.65 -68.81
CA GLU A 480 1.43 -15.38 -67.95
C GLU A 480 2.41 -16.17 -68.87
N PRO A 481 3.64 -16.57 -68.47
CA PRO A 481 3.89 -17.27 -67.19
C PRO A 481 5.27 -17.00 -66.52
N GLY A 482 5.43 -17.46 -65.27
CA GLY A 482 6.76 -17.74 -64.71
C GLY A 482 6.87 -17.59 -63.19
N SER A 483 6.79 -18.70 -62.47
CA SER A 483 7.20 -18.86 -61.08
C SER A 483 8.73 -18.82 -60.94
N ILE A 484 9.28 -18.16 -59.91
CA ILE A 484 10.34 -18.60 -58.94
C ILE A 484 10.36 -17.60 -57.76
N GLU A 485 10.70 -18.13 -56.58
CA GLU A 485 10.63 -17.65 -55.19
C GLU A 485 11.42 -16.38 -54.77
N ALA A 486 10.92 -15.81 -53.67
CA ALA A 486 11.58 -15.14 -52.53
C ALA A 486 12.52 -13.93 -52.75
N SER A 487 12.10 -12.76 -52.24
CA SER A 487 12.88 -12.00 -51.25
C SER A 487 12.15 -10.76 -50.71
N ASP A 488 12.53 -10.50 -49.47
CA ASP A 488 12.26 -9.43 -48.52
C ASP A 488 12.10 -7.96 -48.98
N SER A 489 11.54 -7.19 -48.04
CA SER A 489 11.64 -5.74 -47.81
C SER A 489 10.67 -4.76 -48.49
N ILE A 490 10.00 -3.96 -47.63
CA ILE A 490 9.97 -2.47 -47.57
C ILE A 490 8.92 -2.13 -46.48
N SER A 491 9.30 -1.94 -45.21
CA SER A 491 9.64 -0.66 -44.56
C SER A 491 8.75 0.53 -44.95
N GLY A 492 7.76 0.86 -44.12
CA GLY A 492 7.03 2.13 -44.13
C GLY A 492 7.24 2.85 -42.80
N GLY A 493 8.28 3.68 -42.73
CA GLY A 493 8.61 4.51 -41.57
C GLY A 493 7.76 5.78 -41.48
N LEU A 494 7.48 6.18 -40.25
CA LEU A 494 6.95 7.49 -39.85
C LEU A 494 8.03 8.59 -39.94
N SER A 495 7.53 9.82 -40.06
CA SER A 495 8.16 11.02 -40.64
C SER A 495 9.36 11.63 -39.90
N THR A 496 10.34 12.03 -40.72
CA THR A 496 11.55 12.81 -40.47
C THR A 496 11.25 14.26 -40.06
N ALA A 497 11.00 14.51 -38.77
CA ALA A 497 10.91 15.89 -38.25
C ALA A 497 11.52 16.08 -36.85
N ALA A 498 12.58 15.33 -36.51
CA ALA A 498 13.42 15.60 -35.34
C ALA A 498 14.82 15.00 -35.54
N LYS A 499 15.73 15.73 -36.23
CA LYS A 499 17.21 15.56 -36.13
C LYS A 499 17.97 16.54 -37.04
N ALA A 500 18.50 17.62 -36.45
CA ALA A 500 19.73 18.39 -36.77
C ALA A 500 19.57 19.84 -36.23
N GLY A 501 20.21 20.26 -35.11
CA GLY A 501 21.54 20.93 -35.02
C GLY A 501 21.34 22.46 -34.88
N MET A 502 22.01 23.30 -34.05
CA MET A 502 23.28 23.33 -33.30
C MET A 502 23.07 24.27 -32.06
N GLY A 503 23.95 24.50 -31.08
CA GLY A 503 25.40 24.31 -30.95
C GLY A 503 25.92 24.84 -29.61
N VAL A 504 27.15 24.43 -29.32
CA VAL A 504 27.94 24.65 -28.10
C VAL A 504 28.21 26.13 -27.82
N GLY A 505 27.84 26.63 -26.63
CA GLY A 505 28.15 28.00 -26.21
C GLY A 505 27.61 28.48 -24.86
N VAL A 506 27.05 27.62 -23.99
CA VAL A 506 26.38 28.05 -22.73
C VAL A 506 27.08 27.55 -21.45
N ALA A 507 28.04 26.64 -21.54
CA ALA A 507 28.58 25.94 -20.36
C ALA A 507 29.42 26.82 -19.40
N ILE A 508 30.01 27.93 -19.85
CA ILE A 508 30.90 28.74 -18.99
C ILE A 508 30.15 29.89 -18.29
N GLY A 509 29.10 30.43 -18.92
CA GLY A 509 28.32 31.53 -18.35
C GLY A 509 27.44 31.11 -17.16
N ALA A 510 26.84 29.92 -17.23
CA ALA A 510 25.95 29.42 -16.18
C ALA A 510 26.69 29.10 -14.86
N ILE A 511 27.94 28.63 -14.94
CA ILE A 511 28.75 28.26 -13.76
C ILE A 511 29.16 29.52 -12.98
N VAL A 512 29.51 30.60 -13.68
CA VAL A 512 29.86 31.88 -13.03
C VAL A 512 28.63 32.53 -12.38
N LEU A 513 27.46 32.46 -13.04
CA LEU A 513 26.20 32.97 -12.49
C LEU A 513 25.74 32.19 -11.26
N PHE A 514 25.85 30.86 -11.27
CA PHE A 514 25.54 30.03 -10.08
C PHE A 514 26.52 30.25 -8.93
N GLY A 515 27.81 30.47 -9.21
CA GLY A 515 28.81 30.78 -8.19
C GLY A 515 28.56 32.12 -7.48
N VAL A 516 28.15 33.15 -8.22
CA VAL A 516 27.84 34.48 -7.65
C VAL A 516 26.53 34.45 -6.85
N LEU A 517 25.49 33.74 -7.35
CA LEU A 517 24.21 33.62 -6.67
C LEU A 517 24.33 32.84 -5.35
N THR A 518 25.08 31.75 -5.32
CA THR A 518 25.31 30.96 -4.09
C THR A 518 26.14 31.73 -3.05
N TRP A 519 27.12 32.54 -3.50
CA TRP A 519 27.91 33.39 -2.60
C TRP A 519 27.08 34.52 -1.96
N LEU A 520 26.19 35.16 -2.72
CA LEU A 520 25.29 36.21 -2.20
C LEU A 520 24.22 35.65 -1.26
N TRP A 521 23.75 34.42 -1.47
CA TRP A 521 22.75 33.79 -0.60
C TRP A 521 23.34 33.35 0.74
N ARG A 522 24.58 32.83 0.75
CA ARG A 522 25.30 32.50 1.99
C ARG A 522 25.59 33.74 2.85
N ARG A 523 25.73 34.92 2.24
CA ARG A 523 25.97 36.17 2.99
C ARG A 523 24.71 36.74 3.66
N ARG A 524 23.52 36.27 3.31
CA ARG A 524 22.24 36.74 3.89
C ARG A 524 21.69 35.87 5.02
N SER A 525 22.19 34.65 5.22
CA SER A 525 21.69 33.73 6.25
C SER A 525 22.42 33.84 7.61
N ALA A 526 23.49 34.63 7.71
CA ALA A 526 24.16 34.92 8.98
C ALA A 526 23.50 36.11 9.71
N SER A 527 22.21 36.02 10.04
CA SER A 527 21.54 36.87 11.04
C SER A 527 20.16 36.31 11.38
N GLY A 528 20.09 35.49 12.44
CA GLY A 528 18.83 35.03 13.03
C GLY A 528 19.12 34.32 14.35
N LYS A 529 18.88 35.02 15.45
CA LYS A 529 19.18 34.62 16.84
C LYS A 529 18.23 33.52 17.33
N THR A 530 18.77 32.54 18.03
CA THR A 530 18.07 31.52 18.83
C THR A 530 17.40 32.15 20.06
N PRO A 531 16.15 31.81 20.38
CA PRO A 531 15.62 31.94 21.74
C PRO A 531 15.43 30.58 22.41
N ASP A 532 16.00 30.53 23.60
CA ASP A 532 15.89 29.63 24.75
C ASP A 532 14.64 28.73 24.85
N SER A 533 14.86 27.43 25.08
CA SER A 533 13.85 26.39 25.29
C SER A 533 13.69 26.05 26.78
N GLN A 534 12.48 26.22 27.32
CA GLN A 534 12.05 25.65 28.61
C GLN A 534 11.11 24.46 28.35
N PRO A 535 11.19 23.36 29.13
CA PRO A 535 10.39 22.16 28.90
C PRO A 535 8.94 22.35 29.36
N VAL A 536 7.99 22.11 28.46
CA VAL A 536 6.56 22.00 28.80
C VAL A 536 6.23 20.51 28.92
N THR A 537 5.91 20.06 30.12
CA THR A 537 5.35 18.74 30.41
C THR A 537 3.91 18.66 29.89
N TYR A 538 3.63 17.73 28.97
CA TYR A 538 2.27 17.42 28.54
C TYR A 538 1.75 16.20 29.31
N ASP A 539 0.71 16.42 30.12
CA ASP A 539 -0.08 15.37 30.76
C ASP A 539 -1.10 14.84 29.74
N TYR A 540 -0.82 13.67 29.16
CA TYR A 540 -1.76 12.95 28.30
C TYR A 540 -2.55 11.94 29.14
N LYS A 541 -3.84 12.23 29.34
CA LYS A 541 -4.79 11.27 29.89
C LYS A 541 -4.97 10.08 28.95
N TYR A 542 -4.60 8.91 29.43
CA TYR A 542 -4.89 7.60 28.86
C TYR A 542 -6.39 7.41 28.60
N TYR A 543 -6.76 7.06 27.37
CA TYR A 543 -8.05 6.44 27.06
C TYR A 543 -7.79 5.00 26.63
N HIS A 544 -8.20 4.04 27.47
CA HIS A 544 -8.29 2.64 27.10
C HIS A 544 -9.43 2.45 26.10
N HIS A 545 -9.13 1.95 24.90
CA HIS A 545 -10.12 1.28 24.07
C HIS A 545 -10.09 -0.21 24.40
N SER A 546 -10.96 -0.63 25.31
CA SER A 546 -11.43 -2.02 25.36
C SER A 546 -12.70 -2.11 24.52
N GLN A 547 -12.62 -2.75 23.35
CA GLN A 547 -13.82 -3.27 22.70
C GLN A 547 -14.22 -4.52 23.49
N GLN A 548 -15.27 -4.41 24.29
CA GLN A 548 -15.90 -5.56 24.93
C GLN A 548 -17.39 -5.54 24.56
N ASN A 549 -17.83 -6.64 23.96
CA ASN A 549 -19.22 -6.96 23.69
C ASN A 549 -20.03 -6.96 24.99
N GLU A 550 -20.77 -5.87 25.25
CA GLU A 550 -21.88 -5.86 26.20
C GLU A 550 -23.08 -5.13 25.60
N SER A 551 -23.81 -5.83 24.73
CA SER A 551 -25.20 -5.50 24.43
C SER A 551 -26.08 -6.67 24.79
N LEU A 552 -26.26 -6.92 26.10
CA LEU A 552 -27.40 -7.66 26.68
C LEU A 552 -27.37 -7.56 28.22
N ARG A 553 -27.28 -6.34 28.78
CA ARG A 553 -27.63 -6.08 30.19
C ARG A 553 -27.73 -4.57 30.51
N ASN A 554 -28.82 -3.95 30.08
CA ASN A 554 -29.38 -2.76 30.75
C ASN A 554 -30.75 -3.20 31.28
N GLY A 555 -31.23 -2.85 32.47
CA GLY A 555 -30.79 -1.95 33.53
C GLY A 555 -31.92 -1.95 34.56
N GLY A 556 -31.65 -1.57 35.81
CA GLY A 556 -32.71 -1.47 36.81
C GLY A 556 -32.25 -0.82 38.10
N ALA A 557 -32.73 0.38 38.35
CA ALA A 557 -32.80 1.02 39.67
C ALA A 557 -34.26 1.44 39.91
N PRO A 558 -34.70 1.78 41.13
CA PRO A 558 -34.40 1.23 42.45
C PRO A 558 -35.67 0.65 43.13
N VAL A 559 -35.48 -0.02 44.26
CA VAL A 559 -36.47 -0.77 45.04
C VAL A 559 -37.47 0.13 45.78
N HIS A 560 -38.76 -0.19 45.68
CA HIS A 560 -39.80 0.18 46.64
C HIS A 560 -40.67 -1.04 46.97
N GLU A 561 -40.86 -1.30 48.26
CA GLU A 561 -41.53 -2.48 48.85
C GLU A 561 -43.06 -2.44 48.77
N LEU A 562 -43.69 -3.63 48.75
CA LEU A 562 -44.97 -4.08 49.38
C LEU A 562 -45.62 -5.22 48.53
N PRO A 563 -46.51 -6.09 49.06
CA PRO A 563 -46.29 -7.15 50.05
C PRO A 563 -46.80 -8.56 49.59
N GLU A 564 -46.43 -9.56 50.40
CA GLU A 564 -46.92 -10.93 50.65
C GLU A 564 -48.10 -11.61 49.88
N HIS A 565 -47.89 -12.93 49.72
CA HIS A 565 -48.83 -14.07 49.65
C HIS A 565 -49.62 -14.37 48.35
N ILE A 566 -49.40 -15.56 47.77
CA ILE A 566 -50.32 -16.74 47.77
C ILE A 566 -49.74 -17.87 46.89
N SER A 567 -49.84 -19.10 47.40
CA SER A 567 -49.46 -20.40 46.83
C SER A 567 -50.42 -20.91 45.74
N ALA A 568 -49.94 -21.66 44.74
CA ALA A 568 -50.75 -22.59 43.94
C ALA A 568 -49.93 -23.75 43.32
N GLU A 569 -50.49 -24.95 43.44
CA GLU A 569 -50.06 -26.29 42.98
C GLU A 569 -50.24 -26.53 41.45
N PRO A 570 -49.70 -27.63 40.87
CA PRO A 570 -49.62 -27.84 39.42
C PRO A 570 -50.84 -28.56 38.83
N ILE A 571 -51.13 -28.31 37.55
CA ILE A 571 -52.22 -28.96 36.77
C ILE A 571 -51.62 -29.75 35.59
N GLU A 572 -52.06 -31.01 35.45
CA GLU A 572 -51.73 -31.98 34.40
C GLU A 572 -52.39 -31.67 33.04
N ILE A 573 -51.76 -32.15 31.96
CA ILE A 573 -52.21 -32.06 30.56
C ILE A 573 -52.84 -33.39 30.13
N PRO A 574 -54.00 -33.42 29.44
CA PRO A 574 -54.52 -34.64 28.84
C PRO A 574 -54.15 -34.77 27.35
N ASP A 575 -53.78 -36.00 26.99
CA ASP A 575 -53.57 -36.54 25.64
C ASP A 575 -54.89 -37.09 25.07
N THR A 576 -55.13 -36.97 23.76
CA THR A 576 -55.98 -37.91 23.01
C THR A 576 -55.75 -37.78 21.51
N SER A 577 -55.76 -38.95 20.88
CA SER A 577 -55.36 -39.23 19.50
C SER A 577 -56.56 -39.69 18.65
N THR A 578 -56.50 -39.37 17.34
CA THR A 578 -57.10 -40.08 16.16
C THR A 578 -58.60 -39.87 15.80
N PRO A 579 -59.09 -40.30 14.59
CA PRO A 579 -58.64 -40.01 13.20
C PRO A 579 -59.81 -39.84 12.15
N ARG A 580 -59.44 -39.53 10.88
CA ARG A 580 -59.95 -40.04 9.56
C ARG A 580 -60.48 -39.05 8.48
N VAL A 581 -59.79 -39.10 7.34
CA VAL A 581 -60.24 -39.40 5.94
C VAL A 581 -61.09 -38.40 5.15
N GLY A 582 -60.50 -37.90 4.05
CA GLY A 582 -60.92 -38.28 2.70
C GLY A 582 -61.49 -37.18 1.78
N LEU A 583 -60.66 -36.65 0.88
CA LEU A 583 -60.66 -36.95 -0.57
C LEU A 583 -59.41 -36.36 -1.24
#